data_AF-A0A2T1EFJ5-F1
#
_entry.id   AF-A0A2T1EFJ5-F1
#
_cell.length_a   1.000
_cell.length_b   1.000
_cell.length_c   1.000
_cell.angle_alpha   90.00
_cell.angle_beta   90.00
_cell.angle_gamma   90.00
#
_symmetry.space_group_name_H-M   'P 1'
#
loop_
_entity.id
_entity.type
_entity.pdbx_description
1 polymer ?
#
loop_
_entity_poly.entity_id
_entity_poly.type
_entity_poly.pdbx_seq_one_letter_code
_entity_poly.pdbx_strand_id
1 'polypeptide(L)'
;MSGKSESKEDKTTKASNGDTSKSKSQSKDSQTTKTPNLDSLLEFLQGDLSSIDAAAGLEAVDEWYSLLHKSKDKDSKELADSLKELKQLLKGGKASGHEVGEALIHVGDRTMDVASDSDTEVKATLQKLGKQLTKVGNSLGKAEDQEHIDSINTLTESLDELESVEMDAATAAIDLWYGVLHKSDDKHSQKIADNLKKLKQSLKPSKGKKTDLAEVLAELGEQTIEAAAEAPRGIKGAVQRLGKRLTKISKALE
;
A
#
# COMPACT_ATOMS: atom_id res chain seq x y z
N MET A 1 -58.00 25.30 -38.31
CA MET A 1 -58.97 24.57 -39.16
C MET A 1 -58.26 24.13 -40.42
N SER A 2 -58.68 22.96 -40.89
CA SER A 2 -58.00 22.00 -41.75
C SER A 2 -57.83 22.39 -43.23
N GLY A 3 -56.91 21.67 -43.89
CA GLY A 3 -56.81 21.47 -45.34
C GLY A 3 -55.39 21.03 -45.72
N LYS A 4 -55.01 19.74 -45.74
CA LYS A 4 -55.34 18.66 -46.70
C LYS A 4 -54.77 18.94 -48.10
N SER A 5 -53.57 18.44 -48.39
CA SER A 5 -53.24 17.24 -49.21
C SER A 5 -53.35 17.44 -50.73
N GLU A 6 -52.25 17.22 -51.47
CA GLU A 6 -52.21 16.23 -52.56
C GLU A 6 -50.78 15.98 -53.10
N SER A 7 -50.57 14.74 -53.51
CA SER A 7 -49.32 14.07 -53.88
C SER A 7 -48.99 14.18 -55.38
N LYS A 8 -47.72 13.98 -55.76
CA LYS A 8 -47.32 13.02 -56.81
C LYS A 8 -45.80 12.81 -56.85
N GLU A 9 -45.39 11.55 -56.73
CA GLU A 9 -44.11 11.00 -57.16
C GLU A 9 -43.94 11.11 -58.68
N ASP A 10 -42.70 11.33 -59.16
CA ASP A 10 -42.06 10.36 -60.06
C ASP A 10 -40.52 10.48 -60.04
N LYS A 11 -39.88 9.32 -60.23
CA LYS A 11 -38.43 9.04 -60.21
C LYS A 11 -37.64 9.80 -61.28
N THR A 12 -36.39 10.16 -60.99
CA THR A 12 -35.20 9.44 -61.53
C THR A 12 -33.86 9.98 -60.99
N THR A 13 -33.01 9.02 -60.63
CA THR A 13 -31.64 9.12 -60.15
C THR A 13 -30.63 9.38 -61.29
N LYS A 14 -29.66 10.29 -61.11
CA LYS A 14 -28.23 10.03 -61.39
C LYS A 14 -27.29 11.10 -60.80
N ALA A 15 -26.33 10.61 -60.02
CA ALA A 15 -25.14 11.29 -59.50
C ALA A 15 -24.17 11.68 -60.66
N SER A 16 -23.10 12.47 -60.51
CA SER A 16 -22.34 12.92 -59.33
C SER A 16 -21.48 14.15 -59.71
N ASN A 17 -21.19 14.99 -58.70
CA ASN A 17 -19.98 15.77 -58.40
C ASN A 17 -19.12 16.32 -59.57
N GLY A 18 -18.79 17.61 -59.64
CA GLY A 18 -18.73 18.65 -58.62
C GLY A 18 -17.28 19.07 -58.37
N ASP A 19 -16.76 19.88 -59.29
CA ASP A 19 -15.48 20.60 -59.29
C ASP A 19 -15.46 21.68 -58.20
N THR A 20 -14.42 21.75 -57.35
CA THR A 20 -13.87 23.06 -56.95
C THR A 20 -12.45 22.97 -56.38
N SER A 21 -11.67 23.96 -56.80
CA SER A 21 -10.26 24.20 -56.55
C SER A 21 -9.93 24.85 -55.19
N LYS A 22 -8.71 24.57 -54.70
CA LYS A 22 -7.73 25.52 -54.12
C LYS A 22 -8.01 26.17 -52.76
N SER A 23 -7.24 25.78 -51.73
CA SER A 23 -6.52 26.75 -50.89
C SER A 23 -5.36 26.10 -50.13
N LYS A 24 -4.35 26.95 -49.91
CA LYS A 24 -2.99 26.71 -49.42
C LYS A 24 -2.97 27.04 -47.92
N SER A 25 -2.38 26.20 -47.07
CA SER A 25 -1.84 26.66 -45.78
C SER A 25 -0.84 25.66 -45.18
N GLN A 26 0.30 26.22 -44.79
CA GLN A 26 1.41 25.59 -44.08
C GLN A 26 0.94 24.82 -42.84
N SER A 27 1.20 23.52 -42.81
CA SER A 27 1.25 22.76 -41.56
C SER A 27 2.59 23.05 -40.89
N LYS A 28 2.55 24.05 -40.02
CA LYS A 28 3.55 24.30 -38.98
C LYS A 28 3.60 23.04 -38.12
N ASP A 29 4.77 22.42 -38.04
CA ASP A 29 5.08 21.25 -37.25
C ASP A 29 4.64 21.50 -35.80
N SER A 30 3.48 20.95 -35.45
CA SER A 30 2.94 20.98 -34.09
C SER A 30 3.81 20.06 -33.27
N GLN A 31 4.78 20.70 -32.60
CA GLN A 31 5.45 20.21 -31.41
C GLN A 31 4.42 19.48 -30.54
N THR A 32 4.41 18.16 -30.64
CA THR A 32 3.55 17.26 -29.87
C THR A 32 4.03 17.39 -28.44
N THR A 33 3.37 18.27 -27.68
CA THR A 33 3.43 18.23 -26.23
C THR A 33 3.03 16.82 -25.85
N LYS A 34 3.99 16.01 -25.39
CA LYS A 34 3.74 14.71 -24.80
C LYS A 34 2.78 14.95 -23.63
N THR A 35 1.48 14.84 -23.90
CA THR A 35 0.51 14.64 -22.85
C THR A 35 0.97 13.39 -22.09
N PRO A 36 1.05 13.44 -20.75
CA PRO A 36 1.35 12.24 -19.98
C PRO A 36 0.43 11.14 -20.48
N ASN A 37 0.98 9.95 -20.74
CA ASN A 37 0.16 8.79 -21.05
C ASN A 37 -0.47 8.30 -19.74
N LEU A 38 -1.37 9.14 -19.21
CA LEU A 38 -2.12 8.92 -17.98
C LEU A 38 -2.92 7.64 -18.06
N ASP A 39 -3.40 7.31 -19.25
CA ASP A 39 -4.13 6.07 -19.51
C ASP A 39 -3.24 4.85 -19.31
N SER A 40 -1.99 4.85 -19.81
CA SER A 40 -1.06 3.75 -19.56
C SER A 40 -0.65 3.62 -18.08
N LEU A 41 -0.46 4.73 -17.36
CA LEU A 41 -0.21 4.67 -15.91
C LEU A 41 -1.43 4.14 -15.15
N LEU A 42 -2.62 4.52 -15.58
CA LEU A 42 -3.86 4.08 -14.97
C LEU A 42 -4.13 2.61 -15.26
N GLU A 43 -3.85 2.12 -16.47
CA GLU A 43 -3.87 0.70 -16.81
C GLU A 43 -2.85 -0.10 -15.99
N PHE A 44 -1.65 0.43 -15.83
CA PHE A 44 -0.58 -0.16 -15.01
C PHE A 44 -1.01 -0.32 -13.55
N LEU A 45 -1.59 0.73 -12.95
CA LEU A 45 -2.09 0.71 -11.56
C LEU A 45 -3.40 -0.07 -11.39
N GLN A 46 -4.13 -0.34 -12.48
CA GLN A 46 -5.30 -1.21 -12.47
C GLN A 46 -4.94 -2.70 -12.58
N GLY A 47 -3.70 -3.02 -12.97
CA GLY A 47 -3.18 -4.37 -13.02
C GLY A 47 -3.03 -5.00 -11.63
N ASP A 48 -2.59 -6.26 -11.62
CA ASP A 48 -2.23 -6.93 -10.37
C ASP A 48 -0.93 -6.33 -9.81
N LEU A 49 -1.08 -5.50 -8.79
CA LEU A 49 0.01 -4.78 -8.13
C LEU A 49 1.03 -5.73 -7.49
N SER A 50 0.65 -6.97 -7.20
CA SER A 50 1.56 -8.00 -6.68
C SER A 50 2.54 -8.53 -7.73
N SER A 51 2.31 -8.21 -9.01
CA SER A 51 3.13 -8.59 -10.15
C SER A 51 3.89 -7.41 -10.78
N ILE A 52 3.78 -6.21 -10.20
CA ILE A 52 4.43 -5.03 -10.73
C ILE A 52 5.93 -5.10 -10.51
N ASP A 53 6.68 -4.96 -11.61
CA ASP A 53 8.11 -4.73 -11.57
C ASP A 53 8.42 -3.38 -10.90
N ALA A 54 9.27 -3.43 -9.86
CA ALA A 54 9.68 -2.25 -9.11
C ALA A 54 10.42 -1.24 -10.00
N ALA A 55 11.14 -1.69 -11.04
CA ALA A 55 11.81 -0.80 -11.98
C ALA A 55 10.81 -0.07 -12.87
N ALA A 56 9.80 -0.77 -13.41
CA ALA A 56 8.70 -0.15 -14.15
C ALA A 56 7.92 0.87 -13.30
N GLY A 57 7.66 0.57 -12.02
CA GLY A 57 7.01 1.51 -11.10
C GLY A 57 7.85 2.78 -10.85
N LEU A 58 9.17 2.63 -10.69
CA LEU A 58 10.09 3.76 -10.54
C LEU A 58 10.19 4.62 -11.80
N GLU A 59 10.19 4.00 -12.98
CA GLU A 59 10.20 4.71 -14.26
C GLU A 59 8.92 5.54 -14.45
N ALA A 60 7.76 4.97 -14.13
CA ALA A 60 6.48 5.68 -14.16
C ALA A 60 6.47 6.91 -13.23
N VAL A 61 6.98 6.77 -12.00
CA VAL A 61 7.11 7.89 -11.05
C VAL A 61 8.07 8.96 -11.60
N ASP A 62 9.17 8.57 -12.25
CA ASP A 62 10.16 9.49 -12.82
C ASP A 62 9.63 10.31 -13.99
N GLU A 63 8.85 9.68 -14.87
CA GLU A 63 8.18 10.37 -15.97
C GLU A 63 7.21 11.44 -15.44
N TRP A 64 6.39 11.06 -14.47
CA TRP A 64 5.43 11.96 -13.84
C TRP A 64 6.09 13.14 -13.11
N TYR A 65 7.12 12.86 -12.31
CA TYR A 65 7.93 13.89 -11.67
C TYR A 65 8.54 14.87 -12.70
N SER A 66 9.09 14.33 -13.79
CA SER A 66 9.77 15.11 -14.83
C SER A 66 8.84 16.09 -15.55
N LEU A 67 7.56 15.75 -15.65
CA LEU A 67 6.52 16.61 -16.21
C LEU A 67 6.06 17.68 -15.22
N LEU A 68 5.77 17.28 -13.98
CA LEU A 68 5.15 18.15 -12.99
C LEU A 68 6.14 19.16 -12.39
N HIS A 69 7.41 18.80 -12.16
CA HIS A 69 8.36 19.71 -11.52
C HIS A 69 8.69 20.96 -12.36
N LYS A 70 8.42 20.92 -13.68
CA LYS A 70 8.59 22.07 -14.58
C LYS A 70 7.38 22.99 -14.60
N SER A 71 6.28 22.59 -13.96
CA SER A 71 5.07 23.40 -13.87
C SER A 71 5.32 24.66 -13.04
N LYS A 72 4.63 25.75 -13.41
CA LYS A 72 4.60 26.98 -12.61
C LYS A 72 3.49 26.96 -11.56
N ASP A 73 2.56 26.03 -11.70
CA ASP A 73 1.45 25.83 -10.80
C ASP A 73 1.92 25.28 -9.44
N LYS A 74 1.32 25.76 -8.36
CA LYS A 74 1.73 25.45 -6.99
C LYS A 74 1.39 23.99 -6.65
N ASP A 75 0.20 23.55 -7.00
CA ASP A 75 -0.30 22.22 -6.63
C ASP A 75 0.42 21.14 -7.44
N SER A 76 0.73 21.43 -8.72
CA SER A 76 1.60 20.59 -9.54
C SER A 76 3.00 20.42 -8.95
N LYS A 77 3.56 21.45 -8.32
CA LYS A 77 4.87 21.36 -7.65
C LYS A 77 4.80 20.54 -6.37
N GLU A 78 3.77 20.75 -5.56
CA GLU A 78 3.55 19.95 -4.35
C GLU A 78 3.38 18.46 -4.71
N LEU A 79 2.63 18.15 -5.77
CA LEU A 79 2.53 16.77 -6.28
C LEU A 79 3.88 16.22 -6.77
N ALA A 80 4.69 17.04 -7.47
CA ALA A 80 6.03 16.64 -7.87
C ALA A 80 6.93 16.32 -6.66
N ASP A 81 6.85 17.11 -5.59
CA ASP A 81 7.62 16.85 -4.37
C ASP A 81 7.17 15.55 -3.68
N SER A 82 5.86 15.29 -3.58
CA SER A 82 5.35 14.01 -3.06
C SER A 82 5.81 12.80 -3.90
N LEU A 83 5.85 12.94 -5.23
CA LEU A 83 6.37 11.89 -6.12
C LEU A 83 7.87 11.64 -5.91
N LYS A 84 8.63 12.69 -5.63
CA LYS A 84 10.05 12.57 -5.31
C LYS A 84 10.28 11.83 -3.99
N GLU A 85 9.45 12.07 -2.98
CA GLU A 85 9.48 11.33 -1.71
C GLU A 85 9.16 9.85 -1.92
N LEU A 86 8.08 9.54 -2.65
CA LEU A 86 7.72 8.17 -3.02
C LEU A 86 8.88 7.46 -3.76
N LYS A 87 9.50 8.14 -4.73
CA LYS A 87 10.68 7.62 -5.45
C LYS A 87 11.83 7.29 -4.50
N GLN A 88 12.10 8.14 -3.51
CA GLN A 88 13.18 7.91 -2.55
C GLN A 88 12.91 6.69 -1.67
N LEU A 89 11.67 6.50 -1.21
CA LEU A 89 11.27 5.32 -0.46
C LEU A 89 11.46 4.04 -1.28
N LEU A 90 10.99 4.05 -2.52
CA LEU A 90 11.11 2.92 -3.45
C LEU A 90 12.58 2.59 -3.79
N LYS A 91 13.43 3.60 -4.02
CA LYS A 91 14.87 3.39 -4.27
C LYS A 91 15.65 2.92 -3.05
N GLY A 92 15.21 3.30 -1.85
CA GLY A 92 15.86 2.90 -0.61
C GLY A 92 15.76 1.41 -0.34
N GLY A 93 14.73 0.74 -0.86
CA GLY A 93 14.50 -0.71 -0.72
C GLY A 93 14.28 -1.18 0.73
N LYS A 94 14.16 -0.26 1.67
CA LYS A 94 14.00 -0.51 3.11
C LYS A 94 12.67 -0.02 3.65
N ALA A 95 11.91 0.72 2.84
CA ALA A 95 10.62 1.25 3.24
C ALA A 95 9.64 0.09 3.43
N SER A 96 8.86 0.13 4.52
CA SER A 96 7.79 -0.84 4.76
C SER A 96 6.63 -0.66 3.78
N GLY A 97 5.74 -1.65 3.71
CA GLY A 97 4.50 -1.54 2.94
C GLY A 97 3.61 -0.41 3.43
N HIS A 98 3.61 -0.13 4.74
CA HIS A 98 2.95 1.02 5.35
C HIS A 98 3.57 2.35 4.90
N GLU A 99 4.89 2.50 4.95
CA GLU A 99 5.56 3.75 4.54
C GLU A 99 5.33 4.05 3.05
N VAL A 100 5.46 3.03 2.20
CA VAL A 100 5.16 3.16 0.76
C VAL A 100 3.66 3.41 0.55
N GLY A 101 2.80 2.75 1.33
CA GLY A 101 1.35 2.89 1.27
C GLY A 101 0.87 4.31 1.60
N GLU A 102 1.38 4.90 2.67
CA GLU A 102 1.10 6.28 3.07
C GLU A 102 1.59 7.28 2.02
N ALA A 103 2.80 7.07 1.47
CA ALA A 103 3.31 7.91 0.39
C ALA A 103 2.41 7.85 -0.86
N LEU A 104 1.91 6.66 -1.23
CA LEU A 104 0.96 6.49 -2.33
C LEU A 104 -0.39 7.16 -2.06
N ILE A 105 -0.91 7.06 -0.83
CA ILE A 105 -2.14 7.76 -0.43
C ILE A 105 -1.94 9.28 -0.56
N HIS A 106 -0.83 9.81 -0.04
CA HIS A 106 -0.52 11.23 -0.13
C HIS A 106 -0.38 11.72 -1.59
N VAL A 107 0.32 10.97 -2.45
CA VAL A 107 0.38 11.28 -3.89
C VAL A 107 -1.01 11.21 -4.53
N GLY A 108 -1.83 10.24 -4.14
CA GLY A 108 -3.21 10.11 -4.60
C GLY A 108 -4.09 11.31 -4.25
N ASP A 109 -4.00 11.79 -3.01
CA ASP A 109 -4.72 12.96 -2.53
C ASP A 109 -4.29 14.23 -3.27
N ARG A 110 -2.98 14.46 -3.41
CA ARG A 110 -2.45 15.59 -4.19
C ARG A 110 -2.83 15.52 -5.67
N THR A 111 -2.93 14.32 -6.22
CA THR A 111 -3.42 14.14 -7.60
C THR A 111 -4.88 14.56 -7.72
N MET A 112 -5.71 14.29 -6.71
CA MET A 112 -7.11 14.75 -6.68
C MET A 112 -7.24 16.26 -6.50
N ASP A 113 -6.34 16.89 -5.74
CA ASP A 113 -6.27 18.35 -5.61
C ASP A 113 -5.97 18.99 -6.98
N VAL A 114 -4.90 18.55 -7.65
CA VAL A 114 -4.55 19.02 -9.01
C VAL A 114 -5.68 18.77 -10.01
N ALA A 115 -6.41 17.66 -9.88
CA ALA A 115 -7.57 17.38 -10.73
C ALA A 115 -8.69 18.41 -10.57
N SER A 116 -8.88 18.94 -9.35
CA SER A 116 -9.99 19.85 -9.04
C SER A 116 -9.90 21.16 -9.82
N ASP A 117 -8.67 21.65 -10.05
CA ASP A 117 -8.35 22.89 -10.75
C ASP A 117 -8.02 22.71 -12.24
N SER A 118 -8.01 21.45 -12.72
CA SER A 118 -7.77 21.13 -14.13
C SER A 118 -9.02 21.24 -15.02
N ASP A 119 -8.79 21.44 -16.31
CA ASP A 119 -9.85 21.44 -17.33
C ASP A 119 -10.63 20.12 -17.36
N THR A 120 -11.91 20.18 -17.78
CA THR A 120 -12.85 19.05 -17.70
C THR A 120 -12.38 17.78 -18.41
N GLU A 121 -11.52 17.90 -19.43
CA GLU A 121 -11.00 16.76 -20.19
C GLU A 121 -9.97 15.92 -19.40
N VAL A 122 -9.13 16.56 -18.58
CA VAL A 122 -8.04 15.88 -17.84
C VAL A 122 -8.46 15.57 -16.39
N LYS A 123 -9.41 16.33 -15.86
CA LYS A 123 -9.96 16.19 -14.51
C LYS A 123 -10.42 14.78 -14.18
N ALA A 124 -11.21 14.15 -15.08
CA ALA A 124 -11.76 12.82 -14.85
C ALA A 124 -10.66 11.76 -14.70
N THR A 125 -9.63 11.83 -15.55
CA THR A 125 -8.50 10.90 -15.54
C THR A 125 -7.65 11.07 -14.28
N LEU A 126 -7.34 12.31 -13.88
CA LEU A 126 -6.60 12.58 -12.65
C LEU A 126 -7.36 12.15 -11.39
N GLN A 127 -8.68 12.38 -11.34
CA GLN A 127 -9.50 11.88 -10.23
C GLN A 127 -9.50 10.35 -10.15
N LYS A 128 -9.57 9.66 -11.29
CA LYS A 128 -9.53 8.19 -11.33
C LYS A 128 -8.16 7.68 -10.88
N LEU A 129 -7.08 8.34 -11.30
CA LEU A 129 -5.72 8.01 -10.89
C LEU A 129 -5.48 8.22 -9.41
N GLY A 130 -5.86 9.39 -8.86
CA GLY A 130 -5.75 9.69 -7.44
C GLY A 130 -6.45 8.63 -6.58
N LYS A 131 -7.68 8.25 -6.96
CA LYS A 131 -8.42 7.16 -6.30
C LYS A 131 -7.71 5.81 -6.38
N GLN A 132 -7.08 5.47 -7.51
CA GLN A 132 -6.32 4.22 -7.63
C GLN A 132 -5.09 4.24 -6.73
N LEU A 133 -4.31 5.32 -6.73
CA LEU A 133 -3.14 5.46 -5.86
C LEU A 133 -3.50 5.30 -4.38
N THR A 134 -4.55 5.98 -3.92
CA THR A 134 -5.08 5.82 -2.56
C THR A 134 -5.53 4.38 -2.30
N LYS A 135 -6.18 3.72 -3.26
CA LYS A 135 -6.60 2.31 -3.12
C LYS A 135 -5.40 1.36 -3.02
N VAL A 136 -4.39 1.54 -3.86
CA VAL A 136 -3.13 0.77 -3.83
C VAL A 136 -2.45 0.95 -2.48
N GLY A 137 -2.27 2.18 -2.02
CA GLY A 137 -1.60 2.46 -0.75
C GLY A 137 -2.32 1.81 0.43
N ASN A 138 -3.65 1.89 0.48
CA ASN A 138 -4.46 1.19 1.48
C ASN A 138 -4.32 -0.35 1.39
N SER A 139 -4.19 -0.90 0.19
CA SER A 139 -4.03 -2.35 0.00
C SER A 139 -2.67 -2.83 0.47
N LEU A 140 -1.62 -2.02 0.27
CA LEU A 140 -0.27 -2.36 0.66
C LEU A 140 -0.12 -2.42 2.19
N GLY A 141 -0.65 -1.42 2.90
CA GLY A 141 -0.68 -1.44 4.37
C GLY A 141 -1.45 -2.65 4.92
N LYS A 142 -2.58 -3.02 4.30
CA LYS A 142 -3.36 -4.21 4.68
C LYS A 142 -2.63 -5.53 4.40
N ALA A 143 -1.86 -5.61 3.32
CA ALA A 143 -1.12 -6.81 2.98
C ALA A 143 0.02 -7.07 3.99
N GLU A 144 0.75 -6.03 4.38
CA GLU A 144 1.75 -6.11 5.45
C GLU A 144 1.09 -6.48 6.80
N ASP A 145 -0.03 -5.83 7.14
CA ASP A 145 -0.80 -6.19 8.35
C ASP A 145 -1.21 -7.67 8.33
N GLN A 146 -1.61 -8.20 7.17
CA GLN A 146 -2.00 -9.60 7.02
C GLN A 146 -0.81 -10.55 7.21
N GLU A 147 0.36 -10.23 6.64
CA GLU A 147 1.59 -11.02 6.85
C GLU A 147 1.99 -11.04 8.34
N HIS A 148 1.87 -9.90 9.02
CA HIS A 148 2.07 -9.84 10.47
C HIS A 148 1.06 -10.69 11.25
N ILE A 149 -0.22 -10.63 10.86
CA ILE A 149 -1.28 -11.45 11.47
C ILE A 149 -0.99 -12.94 11.29
N ASP A 150 -0.62 -13.36 10.09
CA ASP A 150 -0.34 -14.76 9.78
C ASP A 150 0.88 -15.25 10.55
N SER A 151 1.94 -14.44 10.63
CA SER A 151 3.11 -14.72 11.46
C SER A 151 2.76 -14.89 12.94
N ILE A 152 1.90 -14.01 13.49
CA ILE A 152 1.41 -14.11 14.87
C ILE A 152 0.55 -15.36 15.07
N ASN A 153 -0.27 -15.73 14.08
CA ASN A 153 -1.12 -16.92 14.17
C ASN A 153 -0.28 -18.20 14.12
N THR A 154 0.69 -18.31 13.20
CA THR A 154 1.64 -19.42 13.16
C THR A 154 2.42 -19.55 14.47
N LEU A 155 2.85 -18.43 15.05
CA LEU A 155 3.46 -18.43 16.38
C LEU A 155 2.48 -18.98 17.44
N THR A 156 1.25 -18.47 17.46
CA THR A 156 0.23 -18.92 18.40
C THR A 156 -0.08 -20.42 18.24
N GLU A 157 -0.15 -20.93 17.02
CA GLU A 157 -0.36 -22.35 16.71
C GLU A 157 0.84 -23.21 17.15
N SER A 158 2.07 -22.75 16.93
CA SER A 158 3.26 -23.44 17.44
C SER A 158 3.29 -23.49 18.99
N LEU A 159 2.76 -22.45 19.64
CA LEU A 159 2.53 -22.42 21.09
C LEU A 159 1.37 -23.32 21.53
N ASP A 160 0.48 -23.70 20.61
CA ASP A 160 -0.62 -24.61 20.85
C ASP A 160 -0.17 -26.07 20.86
N GLU A 161 0.74 -26.42 19.96
CA GLU A 161 1.37 -27.74 19.78
C GLU A 161 2.47 -28.06 20.81
N LEU A 162 2.69 -27.13 21.73
CA LEU A 162 3.82 -27.04 22.64
C LEU A 162 3.84 -28.07 23.79
N GLU A 163 3.17 -29.22 23.63
CA GLU A 163 3.36 -30.40 24.50
C GLU A 163 4.78 -31.00 24.35
N SER A 164 5.53 -30.66 23.29
CA SER A 164 6.95 -30.98 23.12
C SER A 164 7.71 -29.88 22.36
N VAL A 165 8.36 -28.94 23.06
CA VAL A 165 9.20 -27.89 22.44
C VAL A 165 10.53 -28.47 21.98
N GLU A 166 10.81 -28.42 20.68
CA GLU A 166 12.20 -28.27 20.24
C GLU A 166 12.66 -26.85 20.59
N MET A 167 13.55 -26.72 21.58
CA MET A 167 14.01 -25.42 22.11
C MET A 167 14.55 -24.49 21.02
N ASP A 168 15.04 -25.06 19.92
CA ASP A 168 15.55 -24.34 18.77
C ASP A 168 14.44 -23.63 17.97
N ALA A 169 13.29 -24.27 17.76
CA ALA A 169 12.15 -23.68 17.07
C ALA A 169 11.53 -22.50 17.86
N ALA A 170 11.39 -22.67 19.18
CA ALA A 170 10.94 -21.60 20.06
C ALA A 170 11.92 -20.43 20.09
N THR A 171 13.24 -20.72 20.09
CA THR A 171 14.28 -19.69 20.07
C THR A 171 14.28 -18.91 18.75
N ALA A 172 14.11 -19.58 17.61
CA ALA A 172 14.04 -18.95 16.30
C ALA A 172 12.82 -18.02 16.17
N ALA A 173 11.66 -18.44 16.67
CA ALA A 173 10.46 -17.63 16.70
C ALA A 173 10.64 -16.36 17.57
N ILE A 174 11.25 -16.50 18.75
CA ILE A 174 11.56 -15.36 19.62
C ILE A 174 12.52 -14.37 18.94
N ASP A 175 13.51 -14.86 18.19
CA ASP A 175 14.45 -14.00 17.47
C ASP A 175 13.79 -13.20 16.35
N LEU A 176 12.88 -13.81 15.60
CA LEU A 176 12.12 -13.13 14.56
C LEU A 176 11.27 -12.00 15.18
N TRP A 177 10.59 -12.30 16.28
CA TRP A 177 9.71 -11.36 16.96
C TRP A 177 10.47 -10.23 17.65
N TYR A 178 11.61 -10.54 18.29
CA TYR A 178 12.54 -9.54 18.80
C TYR A 178 13.04 -8.64 17.66
N GLY A 179 13.40 -9.23 16.52
CA GLY A 179 13.90 -8.55 15.32
C GLY A 179 12.98 -7.44 14.80
N VAL A 180 11.66 -7.67 14.88
CA VAL A 180 10.63 -6.70 14.50
C VAL A 180 10.46 -5.63 15.58
N LEU A 181 10.29 -6.06 16.85
CA LEU A 181 9.88 -5.15 17.92
C LEU A 181 11.00 -4.22 18.43
N HIS A 182 12.26 -4.68 18.46
CA HIS A 182 13.37 -3.87 18.99
C HIS A 182 13.75 -2.67 18.12
N LYS A 183 13.26 -2.62 16.88
CA LYS A 183 13.48 -1.49 15.95
C LYS A 183 12.37 -0.45 16.03
N SER A 184 11.30 -0.73 16.77
CA SER A 184 10.18 0.19 16.93
C SER A 184 10.55 1.32 17.89
N ASP A 185 10.16 2.56 17.57
CA ASP A 185 10.27 3.70 18.50
C ASP A 185 9.19 3.67 19.59
N ASP A 186 8.22 2.75 19.48
CA ASP A 186 7.17 2.57 20.46
C ASP A 186 7.70 1.93 21.76
N LYS A 187 7.46 2.62 22.87
CA LYS A 187 7.89 2.18 24.22
C LYS A 187 7.27 0.84 24.60
N HIS A 188 6.06 0.56 24.14
CA HIS A 188 5.39 -0.70 24.44
C HIS A 188 6.08 -1.86 23.70
N SER A 189 6.37 -1.69 22.41
CA SER A 189 7.13 -2.63 21.58
C SER A 189 8.52 -2.92 22.12
N GLN A 190 9.24 -1.90 22.60
CA GLN A 190 10.54 -2.06 23.25
C GLN A 190 10.45 -2.91 24.53
N LYS A 191 9.41 -2.71 25.35
CA LYS A 191 9.19 -3.50 26.57
C LYS A 191 8.96 -4.99 26.26
N ILE A 192 8.17 -5.28 25.22
CA ILE A 192 7.96 -6.66 24.73
C ILE A 192 9.28 -7.24 24.23
N ALA A 193 10.06 -6.48 23.45
CA ALA A 193 11.37 -6.91 22.96
C ALA A 193 12.33 -7.28 24.10
N ASP A 194 12.40 -6.47 25.16
CA ASP A 194 13.20 -6.78 26.35
C ASP A 194 12.75 -8.07 27.03
N ASN A 195 11.45 -8.32 27.12
CA ASN A 195 10.91 -9.56 27.70
C ASN A 195 11.14 -10.77 26.80
N LEU A 196 11.11 -10.62 25.48
CA LEU A 196 11.52 -11.67 24.54
C LEU A 196 12.99 -12.03 24.71
N LYS A 197 13.85 -11.03 24.93
CA LYS A 197 15.27 -11.25 25.22
C LYS A 197 15.47 -12.00 26.55
N LYS A 198 14.68 -11.67 27.59
CA LYS A 198 14.68 -12.43 28.85
C LYS A 198 14.20 -13.87 28.63
N LEU A 199 13.11 -14.07 27.90
CA LEU A 199 12.56 -15.39 27.58
C LEU A 199 13.59 -16.26 26.86
N LYS A 200 14.27 -15.71 25.83
CA LYS A 200 15.37 -16.38 25.14
C LYS A 200 16.50 -16.81 26.07
N GLN A 201 16.83 -15.97 27.07
CA GLN A 201 17.87 -16.32 28.04
C GLN A 201 17.43 -17.44 28.97
N SER A 202 16.16 -17.44 29.41
CA SER A 202 15.58 -18.48 30.25
C SER A 202 15.43 -19.83 29.55
N LEU A 203 15.26 -19.83 28.22
CA LEU A 203 15.21 -21.04 27.39
C LEU A 203 16.58 -21.69 27.15
N LYS A 204 17.70 -21.05 27.53
CA LYS A 204 19.02 -21.68 27.37
C LYS A 204 19.15 -22.90 28.29
N PRO A 205 19.61 -24.05 27.77
CA PRO A 205 19.55 -25.37 28.44
C PRO A 205 20.37 -25.53 29.74
N SER A 206 20.98 -24.47 30.27
CA SER A 206 21.80 -24.54 31.51
C SER A 206 21.37 -23.62 32.66
N LYS A 207 20.28 -22.82 32.54
CA LYS A 207 20.00 -21.77 33.55
C LYS A 207 18.57 -21.54 34.03
N GLY A 208 17.51 -22.03 33.37
CA GLY A 208 16.14 -21.69 33.78
C GLY A 208 15.52 -22.72 34.74
N LYS A 209 15.11 -22.31 35.95
CA LYS A 209 14.12 -23.09 36.70
C LYS A 209 12.76 -22.95 35.99
N LYS A 210 11.93 -23.99 36.01
CA LYS A 210 10.57 -23.94 35.42
C LYS A 210 9.74 -22.75 35.94
N THR A 211 9.94 -22.39 37.21
CA THR A 211 9.34 -21.20 37.85
C THR A 211 9.79 -19.88 37.22
N ASP A 212 11.08 -19.73 36.87
CA ASP A 212 11.62 -18.51 36.26
C ASP A 212 11.09 -18.35 34.83
N LEU A 213 10.83 -19.46 34.14
CA LEU A 213 10.21 -19.48 32.81
C LEU A 213 8.72 -19.11 32.87
N ALA A 214 7.99 -19.64 33.85
CA ALA A 214 6.58 -19.32 34.07
C ALA A 214 6.38 -17.82 34.33
N GLU A 215 7.19 -17.22 35.19
CA GLU A 215 7.13 -15.79 35.50
C GLU A 215 7.37 -14.92 34.26
N VAL A 216 8.40 -15.24 33.47
CA VAL A 216 8.70 -14.50 32.23
C VAL A 216 7.59 -14.65 31.18
N LEU A 217 6.99 -15.84 31.04
CA LEU A 217 5.87 -16.06 30.12
C LEU A 217 4.59 -15.34 30.58
N ALA A 218 4.34 -15.26 31.88
CA ALA A 218 3.23 -14.50 32.44
C ALA A 218 3.40 -13.00 32.15
N GLU A 219 4.58 -12.45 32.46
CA GLU A 219 4.90 -11.04 32.23
C GLU A 219 4.83 -10.68 30.73
N LEU A 220 5.37 -11.54 29.86
CA LEU A 220 5.29 -11.35 28.41
C LEU A 220 3.85 -11.44 27.89
N GLY A 221 3.05 -12.37 28.40
CA GLY A 221 1.64 -12.51 28.03
C GLY A 221 0.81 -11.29 28.39
N GLU A 222 0.97 -10.75 29.61
CA GLU A 222 0.28 -9.53 30.06
C GLU A 222 0.66 -8.32 29.22
N GLN A 223 1.96 -8.12 28.97
CA GLN A 223 2.43 -7.03 28.13
C GLN A 223 1.92 -7.17 26.69
N THR A 224 1.94 -8.38 26.13
CA THR A 224 1.38 -8.62 24.79
C THR A 224 -0.11 -8.27 24.72
N ILE A 225 -0.90 -8.55 25.78
CA ILE A 225 -2.31 -8.14 25.85
C ILE A 225 -2.46 -6.62 25.92
N GLU A 226 -1.62 -5.96 26.71
CA GLU A 226 -1.58 -4.49 26.82
C GLU A 226 -1.22 -3.84 25.47
N ALA A 227 -0.24 -4.38 24.74
CA ALA A 227 0.15 -3.99 23.39
C ALA A 227 -1.03 -4.00 22.43
N ALA A 228 -1.85 -5.05 22.56
CA ALA A 228 -2.98 -5.23 21.68
C ALA A 228 -4.06 -4.16 21.90
N ALA A 229 -4.08 -3.45 23.03
CA ALA A 229 -4.97 -2.32 23.22
C ALA A 229 -4.63 -1.15 22.29
N GLU A 230 -3.34 -0.98 21.99
CA GLU A 230 -2.78 0.10 21.17
C GLU A 230 -2.55 -0.31 19.71
N ALA A 231 -2.54 -1.62 19.43
CA ALA A 231 -2.38 -2.15 18.07
C ALA A 231 -3.51 -1.72 17.11
N PRO A 232 -3.22 -1.56 15.80
CA PRO A 232 -4.23 -1.32 14.78
C PRO A 232 -5.35 -2.37 14.81
N ARG A 233 -6.58 -1.97 14.44
CA ARG A 233 -7.79 -2.81 14.55
C ARG A 233 -7.65 -4.19 13.89
N GLY A 234 -6.87 -4.31 12.81
CA GLY A 234 -6.63 -5.59 12.13
C GLY A 234 -5.72 -6.55 12.92
N ILE A 235 -4.69 -6.03 13.59
CA ILE A 235 -3.64 -6.81 14.26
C ILE A 235 -4.02 -7.16 15.71
N LYS A 236 -4.80 -6.29 16.37
CA LYS A 236 -5.23 -6.42 17.77
C LYS A 236 -5.70 -7.82 18.15
N GLY A 237 -6.56 -8.44 17.33
CA GLY A 237 -7.13 -9.76 17.64
C GLY A 237 -6.06 -10.85 17.71
N ALA A 238 -5.11 -10.84 16.78
CA ALA A 238 -4.01 -11.81 16.74
C ALA A 238 -3.09 -11.63 17.96
N VAL A 239 -2.70 -10.39 18.26
CA VAL A 239 -1.83 -10.07 19.41
C VAL A 239 -2.50 -10.44 20.75
N GLN A 240 -3.80 -10.16 20.92
CA GLN A 240 -4.53 -10.57 22.13
C GLN A 240 -4.57 -12.09 22.31
N ARG A 241 -4.73 -12.86 21.23
CA ARG A 241 -4.74 -14.33 21.30
C ARG A 241 -3.37 -14.86 21.74
N LEU A 242 -2.31 -14.34 21.15
CA LEU A 242 -0.94 -14.70 21.51
C LEU A 242 -0.65 -14.41 22.98
N GLY A 243 -0.97 -13.20 23.46
CA GLY A 243 -0.78 -12.84 24.86
C GLY A 243 -1.55 -13.76 25.82
N LYS A 244 -2.81 -14.08 25.51
CA LYS A 244 -3.60 -15.05 26.28
C LYS A 244 -2.97 -16.45 26.29
N ARG A 245 -2.38 -16.88 25.16
CA ARG A 245 -1.73 -18.20 25.07
C ARG A 245 -0.47 -18.25 25.93
N LEU A 246 0.35 -17.21 25.90
CA LEU A 246 1.54 -17.09 26.76
C LEU A 246 1.17 -17.18 28.24
N THR A 247 0.15 -16.45 28.69
CA THR A 247 -0.37 -16.53 30.08
C THR A 247 -0.98 -17.90 30.41
N LYS A 248 -1.50 -18.63 29.42
CA LYS A 248 -2.01 -19.99 29.64
C LYS A 248 -0.87 -20.98 29.84
N ILE A 249 0.20 -20.86 29.04
CA ILE A 249 1.39 -21.72 29.16
C ILE A 249 2.10 -21.45 30.49
N SER A 250 2.24 -20.19 30.92
CA SER A 250 2.86 -19.88 32.22
C SER A 250 2.16 -20.60 33.37
N LYS A 251 0.83 -20.55 33.43
CA LYS A 251 0.02 -21.24 34.45
C LYS A 251 0.13 -22.77 34.42
N ALA A 252 0.49 -23.36 33.28
CA ALA A 252 0.71 -24.80 33.17
C ALA A 252 2.12 -25.23 33.64
N LEU A 253 3.04 -24.27 33.80
CA LEU A 253 4.41 -24.48 34.25
C LEU A 253 4.61 -24.23 35.76
N GLU A 254 3.64 -23.58 36.42
CA GLU A 254 3.53 -23.38 37.88
C GLU A 254 3.11 -24.68 38.60
#